data_AF-A0A9P1AWF7-F1
#
_entry.id   AF-A0A9P1AWF7-F1
#
_cell.length_a   1.000
_cell.length_b   1.000
_cell.length_c   1.000
_cell.angle_alpha   90.00
_cell.angle_beta   90.00
_cell.angle_gamma   90.00
#
_symmetry.space_group_name_H-M   'P 1'
#
loop_
_entity.id
_entity.type
_entity.pdbx_description
1 polymer ?
#
loop_
_entity_poly.entity_id
_entity_poly.type
_entity_poly.pdbx_seq_one_letter_code
_entity_poly.pdbx_strand_id
1 'polypeptide(L)'
;MLFIFSLLLAPFTANAAISGDYNCTSYNGTSFVYTPAAVACSNTISDAACEVLYVDPDTTAGYPSAGGDEQRPLACYTTATATPASIVQDMKTAALETCAKTCGLCCQTDAYSCSNVAYPRLDCSTITTSQCNSIIWRTIIATDCPSACGFCNEGGCVDAVVDCANDVTICTTIGMQDFVNAYCQRTCGRCPSSTSSSSSTTASSSSSCTSYNADSSTHCADWAANGFCTNTFYTSAQRKSYCASTCKIC
;
A
#
# COMPACT_ATOMS: atom_id res chain seq x y z
N MET A 1 22.12 54.10 -38.75
CA MET A 1 22.49 52.86 -38.04
C MET A 1 21.20 52.29 -37.44
N LEU A 2 20.61 51.31 -38.12
CA LEU A 2 19.40 50.61 -37.64
C LEU A 2 19.86 49.51 -36.67
N PHE A 3 19.52 49.62 -35.38
CA PHE A 3 19.65 48.53 -34.44
C PHE A 3 18.43 47.62 -34.56
N ILE A 4 18.60 46.47 -35.22
CA ILE A 4 17.61 45.39 -35.21
C ILE A 4 17.83 44.63 -33.90
N PHE A 5 16.97 44.88 -32.91
CA PHE A 5 16.87 44.03 -31.72
C PHE A 5 16.09 42.77 -32.11
N SER A 6 16.81 41.72 -32.52
CA SER A 6 16.24 40.39 -32.64
C SER A 6 15.91 39.87 -31.25
N LEU A 7 14.65 40.01 -30.83
CA LEU A 7 14.09 39.23 -29.73
C LEU A 7 14.05 37.76 -30.21
N LEU A 8 15.10 36.99 -29.88
CA LEU A 8 14.98 35.54 -29.85
C LEU A 8 13.93 35.21 -28.78
N LEU A 9 12.69 34.94 -29.20
CA LEU A 9 11.83 34.06 -28.43
C LEU A 9 12.52 32.70 -28.41
N ALA A 10 13.27 32.44 -27.34
CA ALA A 10 13.59 31.06 -26.98
C ALA A 10 12.24 30.36 -26.78
N PRO A 11 11.91 29.30 -27.55
CA PRO A 11 10.85 28.42 -27.12
C PRO A 11 11.31 27.87 -25.77
N PHE A 12 10.64 28.26 -24.69
CA PHE A 12 10.69 27.50 -23.46
C PHE A 12 10.07 26.15 -23.79
N THR A 13 10.89 25.21 -24.27
CA THR A 13 10.58 23.79 -24.22
C THR A 13 10.63 23.43 -22.75
N ALA A 14 9.54 23.70 -22.04
CA ALA A 14 9.28 23.02 -20.79
C ALA A 14 9.13 21.54 -21.15
N ASN A 15 10.21 20.78 -20.99
CA ASN A 15 10.16 19.33 -20.99
C ASN A 15 9.08 18.96 -19.97
N ALA A 16 7.96 18.42 -20.44
CA ALA A 16 6.84 18.12 -19.57
C ALA A 16 7.27 17.03 -18.57
N ALA A 17 7.21 17.33 -17.27
CA ALA A 17 7.53 16.36 -16.24
C ALA A 17 6.36 15.37 -16.06
N ILE A 18 5.18 15.79 -15.59
CA ILE A 18 3.96 14.95 -15.66
C ILE A 18 2.79 15.83 -16.11
N SER A 19 2.06 15.40 -17.12
CA SER A 19 0.88 16.09 -17.65
C SER A 19 -0.24 15.13 -18.08
N GLY A 20 -1.47 15.63 -18.07
CA GLY A 20 -2.68 14.88 -18.42
C GLY A 20 -3.19 14.02 -17.27
N ASP A 21 -2.43 12.99 -16.89
CA ASP A 21 -2.82 12.02 -15.85
C ASP A 21 -1.88 12.04 -14.61
N TYR A 22 -2.32 12.76 -13.58
CA TYR A 22 -1.64 12.90 -12.29
C TYR A 22 -1.90 11.76 -11.30
N ASN A 23 -2.59 10.69 -11.70
CA ASN A 23 -2.83 9.57 -10.79
C ASN A 23 -1.53 8.89 -10.35
N CYS A 24 -1.48 8.44 -9.09
CA CYS A 24 -0.27 7.89 -8.45
C CYS A 24 0.89 8.89 -8.29
N THR A 25 0.64 10.19 -8.37
CA THR A 25 1.66 11.23 -8.17
C THR A 25 1.42 12.04 -6.91
N SER A 26 2.48 12.65 -6.39
CA SER A 26 2.46 13.59 -5.27
C SER A 26 3.29 14.82 -5.60
N TYR A 27 2.89 16.00 -5.13
CA TYR A 27 3.67 17.22 -5.29
C TYR A 27 4.77 17.29 -4.23
N ASN A 28 6.04 17.33 -4.65
CA ASN A 28 7.19 17.36 -3.73
C ASN A 28 7.66 18.79 -3.35
N GLY A 29 6.92 19.82 -3.79
CA GLY A 29 7.29 21.23 -3.59
C GLY A 29 7.88 21.90 -4.85
N THR A 30 8.35 21.12 -5.82
CA THR A 30 8.84 21.63 -7.12
C THR A 30 8.04 21.07 -8.29
N SER A 31 7.84 19.75 -8.32
CA SER A 31 7.20 19.01 -9.41
C SER A 31 6.23 17.95 -8.87
N PHE A 32 5.35 17.46 -9.72
CA PHE A 32 4.65 16.19 -9.45
C PHE A 32 5.61 15.04 -9.73
N VAL A 33 5.79 14.17 -8.75
CA VAL A 33 6.61 12.95 -8.85
C VAL A 33 5.75 11.72 -8.63
N TYR A 34 6.11 10.59 -9.24
CA TYR A 34 5.43 9.33 -8.95
C TYR A 34 5.72 8.88 -7.52
N THR A 35 4.65 8.48 -6.83
CA THR A 35 4.75 7.83 -5.53
C THR A 35 5.45 6.47 -5.68
N PRO A 36 6.07 5.91 -4.62
CA PRO A 36 6.58 4.55 -4.66
C PRO A 36 5.53 3.51 -5.10
N ALA A 37 4.27 3.71 -4.70
CA ALA A 37 3.15 2.85 -5.07
C ALA A 37 2.80 2.89 -6.56
N ALA A 38 3.23 3.90 -7.33
CA ALA A 38 2.96 4.00 -8.77
C ALA A 38 3.60 2.87 -9.59
N VAL A 39 4.71 2.32 -9.09
CA VAL A 39 5.54 1.32 -9.80
C VAL A 39 5.83 0.08 -8.94
N ALA A 40 5.11 -0.08 -7.83
CA ALA A 40 5.36 -1.14 -6.84
C ALA A 40 4.84 -2.52 -7.27
N CYS A 41 3.89 -2.58 -8.21
CA CYS A 41 3.35 -3.82 -8.76
C CYS A 41 4.20 -4.35 -9.93
N SER A 42 3.86 -5.54 -10.43
CA SER A 42 4.40 -6.07 -11.69
C SER A 42 3.38 -5.90 -12.80
N ASN A 43 3.87 -5.82 -14.04
CA ASN A 43 3.02 -5.91 -15.22
C ASN A 43 2.45 -7.34 -15.37
N THR A 44 1.31 -7.46 -16.03
CA THR A 44 0.70 -8.76 -16.37
C THR A 44 1.44 -9.45 -17.51
N ILE A 45 2.05 -8.67 -18.40
CA ILE A 45 2.98 -9.13 -19.44
C ILE A 45 4.41 -8.66 -19.13
N SER A 46 5.40 -9.11 -19.91
CA SER A 46 6.80 -8.71 -19.67
C SER A 46 7.00 -7.20 -19.83
N ASP A 47 7.92 -6.63 -19.04
CA ASP A 47 8.28 -5.21 -19.12
C ASP A 47 8.63 -4.82 -20.57
N ALA A 48 9.45 -5.62 -21.27
CA ALA A 48 9.79 -5.38 -22.67
C ALA A 48 8.58 -5.36 -23.63
N ALA A 49 7.54 -6.18 -23.39
CA ALA A 49 6.33 -6.13 -24.20
C ALA A 49 5.50 -4.87 -23.90
N CYS A 50 5.43 -4.47 -22.62
CA CYS A 50 4.80 -3.22 -22.23
C CYS A 50 5.49 -2.00 -22.83
N GLU A 51 6.83 -2.00 -22.90
CA GLU A 51 7.59 -0.91 -23.53
C GLU A 51 7.33 -0.80 -25.05
N VAL A 52 7.02 -1.91 -25.71
CA VAL A 52 6.62 -1.91 -27.13
C VAL A 52 5.18 -1.41 -27.30
N LEU A 53 4.26 -1.76 -26.40
CA LEU A 53 2.86 -1.34 -26.47
C LEU A 53 2.64 0.12 -26.04
N TYR A 54 3.39 0.57 -25.04
CA TYR A 54 3.25 1.88 -24.41
C TYR A 54 4.51 2.71 -24.60
N VAL A 55 4.89 2.92 -25.87
CA VAL A 55 6.12 3.64 -26.21
C VAL A 55 6.14 5.03 -25.58
N ASP A 56 7.22 5.32 -24.87
CA ASP A 56 7.50 6.65 -24.35
C ASP A 56 7.83 7.61 -25.51
N PRO A 57 7.08 8.72 -25.68
CA PRO A 57 7.41 9.73 -26.68
C PRO A 57 8.76 10.41 -26.44
N ASP A 58 9.28 10.41 -25.20
CA ASP A 58 10.62 10.89 -24.85
C ASP A 58 11.48 9.73 -24.34
N THR A 59 12.20 9.10 -25.26
CA THR A 59 13.15 8.02 -24.94
C THR A 59 14.32 8.45 -24.05
N THR A 60 14.44 9.74 -23.75
CA THR A 60 15.48 10.32 -22.89
C THR A 60 15.04 10.40 -21.42
N ALA A 61 13.75 10.63 -21.19
CA ALA A 61 13.10 10.69 -19.87
C ALA A 61 12.94 9.29 -19.28
N GLY A 62 12.43 8.36 -20.09
CA GLY A 62 12.23 6.97 -19.69
C GLY A 62 10.94 6.75 -18.89
N TYR A 63 10.68 5.49 -18.58
CA TYR A 63 9.41 5.10 -17.97
C TYR A 63 9.23 5.62 -16.54
N PRO A 64 7.97 5.82 -16.10
CA PRO A 64 7.62 6.15 -14.72
C PRO A 64 8.44 5.37 -13.70
N SER A 65 9.04 6.09 -12.74
CA SER A 65 9.87 5.54 -11.68
C SER A 65 9.58 6.23 -10.35
N ALA A 66 9.74 5.52 -9.23
CA ALA A 66 9.44 6.05 -7.91
C ALA A 66 10.29 7.30 -7.60
N GLY A 67 9.63 8.42 -7.28
CA GLY A 67 10.28 9.70 -7.03
C GLY A 67 10.72 10.45 -8.29
N GLY A 68 10.62 9.83 -9.47
CA GLY A 68 10.85 10.47 -10.75
C GLY A 68 9.65 11.30 -11.20
N ASP A 69 9.89 12.22 -12.11
CA ASP A 69 8.89 13.10 -12.70
C ASP A 69 8.82 12.94 -14.22
N GLU A 70 9.05 11.72 -14.72
CA GLU A 70 9.01 11.42 -16.15
C GLU A 70 7.57 11.41 -16.72
N GLN A 71 7.40 11.83 -17.97
CA GLN A 71 6.07 11.89 -18.57
C GLN A 71 5.51 10.48 -18.77
N ARG A 72 4.28 10.25 -18.26
CA ARG A 72 3.58 8.99 -18.54
C ARG A 72 3.41 8.81 -20.05
N PRO A 73 3.74 7.63 -20.62
CA PRO A 73 3.48 7.37 -22.03
C PRO A 73 2.02 7.68 -22.38
N LEU A 74 1.79 8.42 -23.45
CA LEU A 74 0.44 8.92 -23.79
C LEU A 74 -0.55 7.77 -24.00
N ALA A 75 -0.09 6.69 -24.63
CA ALA A 75 -0.89 5.48 -24.85
C ALA A 75 -1.41 4.86 -23.54
N CYS A 76 -0.78 5.13 -22.40
CA CYS A 76 -1.25 4.63 -21.10
C CYS A 76 -2.57 5.25 -20.64
N TYR A 77 -3.01 6.36 -21.23
CA TYR A 77 -4.23 7.05 -20.77
C TYR A 77 -5.00 7.79 -21.87
N THR A 78 -4.48 7.89 -23.09
CA THR A 78 -5.10 8.67 -24.17
C THR A 78 -4.77 8.10 -25.55
N THR A 79 -5.56 8.47 -26.55
CA THR A 79 -5.26 8.23 -27.97
C THR A 79 -4.62 9.43 -28.66
N ALA A 80 -4.43 10.54 -27.93
CA ALA A 80 -3.74 11.72 -28.45
C ALA A 80 -2.23 11.46 -28.57
N THR A 81 -1.59 12.15 -29.52
CA THR A 81 -0.15 12.01 -29.82
C THR A 81 0.69 13.17 -29.28
N ALA A 82 0.06 14.15 -28.63
CA ALA A 82 0.71 15.31 -28.03
C ALA A 82 -0.04 15.77 -26.78
N THR A 83 0.65 16.49 -25.91
CA THR A 83 0.09 17.11 -24.70
C THR A 83 -0.34 18.55 -24.99
N PRO A 84 -1.35 19.10 -24.26
CA PRO A 84 -2.17 18.44 -23.24
C PRO A 84 -3.17 17.45 -23.84
N ALA A 85 -3.32 16.28 -23.20
CA ALA A 85 -4.23 15.23 -23.62
C ALA A 85 -5.26 14.91 -22.54
N SER A 86 -6.50 14.65 -22.96
CA SER A 86 -7.56 14.18 -22.08
C SER A 86 -7.44 12.68 -21.81
N ILE A 87 -7.85 12.26 -20.61
CA ILE A 87 -7.92 10.84 -20.25
C ILE A 87 -9.05 10.17 -21.03
N VAL A 88 -8.69 9.14 -21.81
CA VAL A 88 -9.59 8.18 -22.43
C VAL A 88 -9.62 6.96 -21.51
N GLN A 89 -10.75 6.75 -20.83
CA GLN A 89 -10.85 5.76 -19.76
C GLN A 89 -10.53 4.34 -20.26
N ASP A 90 -10.94 3.96 -21.47
CA ASP A 90 -10.67 2.62 -22.01
C ASP A 90 -9.17 2.36 -22.21
N MET A 91 -8.41 3.38 -22.66
CA MET A 91 -6.94 3.28 -22.77
C MET A 91 -6.30 3.11 -21.39
N LYS A 92 -6.79 3.89 -20.42
CA LYS A 92 -6.30 3.82 -19.05
C LYS A 92 -6.60 2.49 -18.38
N THR A 93 -7.81 1.95 -18.56
CA THR A 93 -8.20 0.64 -18.05
C THR A 93 -7.34 -0.46 -18.67
N ALA A 94 -7.14 -0.45 -20.00
CA ALA A 94 -6.28 -1.41 -20.67
C ALA A 94 -4.84 -1.36 -20.15
N ALA A 95 -4.29 -0.16 -19.94
CA ALA A 95 -2.97 0.06 -19.36
C ALA A 95 -2.86 -0.47 -17.92
N LEU A 96 -3.89 -0.23 -17.10
CA LEU A 96 -3.95 -0.68 -15.72
C LEU A 96 -4.01 -2.21 -15.61
N GLU A 97 -4.72 -2.88 -16.51
CA GLU A 97 -4.85 -4.35 -16.50
C GLU A 97 -3.61 -5.07 -17.05
N THR A 98 -2.91 -4.47 -18.01
CA THR A 98 -1.82 -5.14 -18.72
C THR A 98 -0.43 -4.70 -18.28
N CYS A 99 -0.24 -3.38 -18.09
CA CYS A 99 1.07 -2.74 -17.99
C CYS A 99 1.11 -1.65 -16.90
N ALA A 100 0.44 -1.89 -15.77
CA ALA A 100 0.32 -0.89 -14.70
C ALA A 100 1.67 -0.36 -14.19
N LYS A 101 2.71 -1.20 -14.11
CA LYS A 101 4.04 -0.75 -13.65
C LYS A 101 4.69 0.17 -14.68
N THR A 102 4.75 -0.26 -15.95
CA THR A 102 5.32 0.55 -17.04
C THR A 102 4.58 1.86 -17.21
N CYS A 103 3.26 1.84 -17.01
CA CYS A 103 2.45 3.04 -17.08
C CYS A 103 2.42 3.84 -15.78
N GLY A 104 3.05 3.44 -14.68
CA GLY A 104 3.01 4.17 -13.40
C GLY A 104 1.63 4.21 -12.71
N LEU A 105 0.80 3.19 -12.94
CA LEU A 105 -0.60 3.06 -12.49
C LEU A 105 -0.78 2.04 -11.38
N CYS A 106 0.29 1.45 -10.82
CA CYS A 106 0.16 0.39 -9.82
C CYS A 106 -0.70 0.78 -8.62
N CYS A 107 -0.67 2.06 -8.18
CA CYS A 107 -1.48 2.53 -7.06
C CYS A 107 -3.00 2.43 -7.30
N GLN A 108 -3.44 2.28 -8.55
CA GLN A 108 -4.83 2.12 -8.93
C GLN A 108 -5.26 0.66 -9.10
N THR A 109 -4.32 -0.28 -9.09
CA THR A 109 -4.66 -1.71 -9.12
C THR A 109 -5.33 -2.13 -7.82
N ASP A 110 -6.19 -3.14 -7.86
CA ASP A 110 -6.96 -3.59 -6.69
C ASP A 110 -6.08 -3.94 -5.48
N ALA A 111 -4.86 -4.43 -5.72
CA ALA A 111 -3.93 -4.75 -4.64
C ALA A 111 -3.45 -3.51 -3.87
N TYR A 112 -3.42 -2.33 -4.50
CA TYR A 112 -2.89 -1.09 -3.94
C TYR A 112 -3.95 0.00 -3.72
N SER A 113 -5.14 -0.14 -4.31
CA SER A 113 -6.22 0.85 -4.28
C SER A 113 -7.10 0.69 -3.03
N CYS A 114 -6.54 1.00 -1.87
CA CYS A 114 -7.26 1.11 -0.61
C CYS A 114 -6.67 2.22 0.27
N SER A 115 -7.42 2.64 1.27
CA SER A 115 -6.91 3.58 2.27
C SER A 115 -6.04 2.85 3.30
N ASN A 116 -4.93 3.48 3.66
CA ASN A 116 -4.18 3.12 4.86
C ASN A 116 -5.00 3.50 6.11
N VAL A 117 -4.63 2.94 7.26
CA VAL A 117 -5.30 3.33 8.52
C VAL A 117 -5.03 4.79 8.84
N ALA A 118 -5.92 5.45 9.58
CA ALA A 118 -5.84 6.89 9.84
C ALA A 118 -4.60 7.30 10.67
N TYR A 119 -4.12 6.41 11.54
CA TYR A 119 -2.98 6.64 12.44
C TYR A 119 -2.03 5.44 12.42
N PRO A 120 -1.30 5.24 11.31
CA PRO A 120 -0.40 4.11 11.17
C PRO A 120 0.81 4.26 12.11
N ARG A 121 1.37 3.13 12.56
CA ARG A 121 2.63 3.11 13.31
C ARG A 121 3.84 3.50 12.47
N LEU A 122 3.68 3.47 11.14
CA LEU A 122 4.70 3.77 10.13
C LEU A 122 4.22 4.91 9.24
N ASP A 123 5.14 5.74 8.75
CA ASP A 123 4.81 6.67 7.68
C ASP A 123 4.70 5.91 6.36
N CYS A 124 3.46 5.67 5.93
CA CYS A 124 3.15 4.89 4.74
C CYS A 124 3.78 5.45 3.46
N SER A 125 4.12 6.75 3.42
CA SER A 125 4.73 7.39 2.24
C SER A 125 6.21 7.05 2.05
N THR A 126 6.87 6.60 3.13
CA THR A 126 8.30 6.30 3.15
C THR A 126 8.60 4.81 2.94
N ILE A 127 7.55 3.98 2.86
CA ILE A 127 7.70 2.54 2.74
C ILE A 127 8.32 2.18 1.40
N THR A 128 9.39 1.40 1.45
CA THR A 128 10.08 0.90 0.25
C THR A 128 9.66 -0.53 -0.07
N THR A 129 9.87 -0.94 -1.32
CA THR A 129 9.63 -2.33 -1.76
C THR A 129 10.43 -3.36 -0.95
N SER A 130 11.62 -3.00 -0.44
CA SER A 130 12.39 -3.91 0.41
C SER A 130 11.73 -4.13 1.78
N GLN A 131 11.05 -3.12 2.33
CA GLN A 131 10.26 -3.28 3.55
C GLN A 131 9.00 -4.15 3.31
N CYS A 132 8.38 -4.07 2.13
CA CYS A 132 7.26 -4.94 1.75
C CYS A 132 7.61 -6.44 1.76
N ASN A 133 8.89 -6.77 1.52
CA ASN A 133 9.39 -8.15 1.49
C ASN A 133 10.12 -8.54 2.79
N SER A 134 10.17 -7.65 3.79
CA SER A 134 10.88 -7.90 5.05
C SER A 134 10.00 -8.64 6.04
N ILE A 135 10.53 -9.73 6.61
CA ILE A 135 9.88 -10.53 7.67
C ILE A 135 9.50 -9.70 8.91
N ILE A 136 10.20 -8.60 9.17
CA ILE A 136 9.93 -7.73 10.32
C ILE A 136 8.77 -6.78 10.04
N TRP A 137 8.68 -6.26 8.82
CA TRP A 137 7.78 -5.16 8.49
C TRP A 137 6.48 -5.60 7.81
N ARG A 138 6.51 -6.71 7.05
CA ARG A 138 5.42 -7.11 6.16
C ARG A 138 4.06 -7.20 6.85
N THR A 139 3.99 -7.78 8.05
CA THR A 139 2.75 -7.90 8.84
C THR A 139 2.28 -6.55 9.42
N ILE A 140 3.21 -5.69 9.85
CA ILE A 140 2.90 -4.33 10.32
C ILE A 140 2.37 -3.48 9.15
N ILE A 141 3.01 -3.60 7.98
CA ILE A 141 2.59 -2.86 6.79
C ILE A 141 1.23 -3.34 6.29
N ALA A 142 0.95 -4.64 6.28
CA ALA A 142 -0.36 -5.14 5.88
C ALA A 142 -1.51 -4.63 6.75
N THR A 143 -1.25 -4.37 8.03
CA THR A 143 -2.26 -3.87 8.97
C THR A 143 -2.41 -2.36 8.94
N ASP A 144 -1.31 -1.62 8.77
CA ASP A 144 -1.31 -0.16 8.91
C ASP A 144 -1.27 0.56 7.55
N CYS A 145 -0.48 0.04 6.61
CA CYS A 145 -0.18 0.68 5.33
C CYS A 145 -0.38 -0.28 4.13
N PRO A 146 -1.54 -0.96 4.01
CA PRO A 146 -1.75 -1.98 2.98
C PRO A 146 -1.54 -1.47 1.56
N SER A 147 -1.87 -0.20 1.29
CA SER A 147 -1.74 0.43 -0.02
C SER A 147 -0.27 0.60 -0.46
N ALA A 148 0.69 0.58 0.48
CA ALA A 148 2.11 0.78 0.16
C ALA A 148 2.75 -0.47 -0.46
N CYS A 149 2.23 -1.65 -0.14
CA CYS A 149 2.85 -2.93 -0.50
C CYS A 149 1.92 -3.89 -1.25
N GLY A 150 0.74 -3.44 -1.68
CA GLY A 150 -0.19 -4.27 -2.43
C GLY A 150 -1.01 -5.22 -1.55
N PHE A 151 -1.27 -4.86 -0.29
CA PHE A 151 -1.97 -5.70 0.69
C PHE A 151 -3.44 -5.34 0.89
N CYS A 152 -4.04 -4.55 -0.01
CA CYS A 152 -5.41 -4.10 0.14
C CYS A 152 -6.44 -5.24 0.22
N ASN A 153 -6.17 -6.34 -0.49
CA ASN A 153 -7.05 -7.50 -0.53
C ASN A 153 -6.76 -8.54 0.56
N GLU A 154 -5.81 -8.25 1.46
CA GLU A 154 -5.30 -9.21 2.44
C GLU A 154 -6.00 -9.11 3.81
N GLY A 155 -6.84 -8.10 4.02
CA GLY A 155 -7.60 -7.93 5.27
C GLY A 155 -6.72 -7.80 6.51
N GLY A 156 -5.48 -7.30 6.35
CA GLY A 156 -4.49 -7.16 7.42
C GLY A 156 -3.72 -8.44 7.75
N CYS A 157 -3.94 -9.54 7.04
CA CYS A 157 -3.23 -10.79 7.28
C CYS A 157 -2.37 -11.19 6.08
N VAL A 158 -1.08 -11.31 6.31
CA VAL A 158 -0.11 -11.72 5.29
C VAL A 158 0.91 -12.68 5.89
N ASP A 159 1.58 -13.45 5.05
CA ASP A 159 2.76 -14.20 5.45
C ASP A 159 3.90 -13.23 5.75
N ALA A 160 4.63 -13.39 6.85
CA ALA A 160 5.83 -12.59 7.07
C ALA A 160 6.97 -13.02 6.12
N VAL A 161 7.03 -14.32 5.79
CA VAL A 161 7.96 -14.88 4.81
C VAL A 161 7.22 -15.01 3.47
N VAL A 162 7.79 -14.46 2.40
CA VAL A 162 7.17 -14.45 1.06
C VAL A 162 7.05 -15.84 0.43
N ASP A 163 7.90 -16.78 0.88
CA ASP A 163 8.10 -18.10 0.28
C ASP A 163 7.31 -19.23 0.95
N CYS A 164 6.36 -18.92 1.84
CA CYS A 164 5.53 -19.94 2.50
C CYS A 164 4.78 -20.83 1.51
N ALA A 165 4.43 -20.32 0.32
CA ALA A 165 3.74 -21.07 -0.72
C ALA A 165 4.62 -22.12 -1.42
N ASN A 166 5.96 -22.08 -1.25
CA ASN A 166 6.87 -23.03 -1.89
C ASN A 166 6.72 -24.46 -1.35
N ASP A 167 6.36 -24.60 -0.07
CA ASP A 167 6.06 -25.88 0.55
C ASP A 167 4.91 -25.74 1.55
N VAL A 168 3.69 -26.02 1.10
CA VAL A 168 2.47 -25.94 1.94
C VAL A 168 2.43 -27.05 2.99
N THR A 169 3.25 -28.11 2.88
CA THR A 169 3.22 -29.22 3.84
C THR A 169 3.68 -28.78 5.23
N ILE A 170 4.51 -27.73 5.32
CA ILE A 170 4.98 -27.12 6.58
C ILE A 170 3.82 -26.71 7.48
N CYS A 171 2.65 -26.39 6.91
CA CYS A 171 1.45 -25.99 7.66
C CYS A 171 0.92 -27.11 8.58
N THR A 172 1.15 -28.37 8.21
CA THR A 172 0.66 -29.56 8.93
C THR A 172 1.75 -30.25 9.75
N THR A 173 3.02 -29.94 9.50
CA THR A 173 4.16 -30.51 10.22
C THR A 173 4.16 -30.04 11.67
N ILE A 174 4.12 -30.98 12.62
CA ILE A 174 4.01 -30.70 14.06
C ILE A 174 5.20 -29.87 14.56
N GLY A 175 6.42 -30.15 14.10
CA GLY A 175 7.61 -29.40 14.47
C GLY A 175 7.70 -27.98 13.89
N MET A 176 6.82 -27.61 12.96
CA MET A 176 6.83 -26.30 12.30
C MET A 176 5.67 -25.40 12.75
N GLN A 177 4.84 -25.84 13.70
CA GLN A 177 3.65 -25.11 14.12
C GLN A 177 3.97 -23.69 14.58
N ASP A 178 5.02 -23.49 15.38
CA ASP A 178 5.43 -22.15 15.84
C ASP A 178 5.88 -21.26 14.68
N PHE A 179 6.63 -21.82 13.73
CA PHE A 179 7.08 -21.10 12.53
C PHE A 179 5.89 -20.67 11.67
N VAL A 180 4.97 -21.59 11.35
CA VAL A 180 3.84 -21.26 10.46
C VAL A 180 2.80 -20.34 11.12
N ASN A 181 2.64 -20.43 12.44
CA ASN A 181 1.81 -19.51 13.22
C ASN A 181 2.37 -18.07 13.20
N ALA A 182 3.69 -17.92 13.20
CA ALA A 182 4.34 -16.62 13.20
C ALA A 182 4.52 -16.04 11.80
N TYR A 183 4.91 -16.87 10.82
CA TYR A 183 5.46 -16.39 9.56
C TYR A 183 4.67 -16.77 8.31
N CYS A 184 3.76 -17.75 8.38
CA CYS A 184 2.99 -18.26 7.25
C CYS A 184 1.48 -18.22 7.50
N GLN A 185 1.01 -17.16 8.14
CA GLN A 185 -0.35 -17.05 8.62
C GLN A 185 -1.38 -17.14 7.50
N ARG A 186 -1.14 -16.48 6.38
CA ARG A 186 -2.08 -16.46 5.26
C ARG A 186 -2.03 -17.76 4.49
N THR A 187 -0.84 -18.20 4.08
CA THR A 187 -0.66 -19.45 3.33
C THR A 187 -1.22 -20.65 4.08
N CYS A 188 -1.02 -20.72 5.41
CA CYS A 188 -1.51 -21.83 6.22
C CYS A 188 -2.95 -21.63 6.76
N GLY A 189 -3.67 -20.58 6.37
CA GLY A 189 -5.03 -20.32 6.83
C GLY A 189 -5.14 -20.06 8.35
N ARG A 190 -4.08 -19.50 8.94
CA ARG A 190 -3.96 -19.15 10.37
C ARG A 190 -4.18 -17.67 10.63
N CYS A 191 -4.61 -16.92 9.62
CA CYS A 191 -5.06 -15.55 9.82
C CYS A 191 -6.11 -15.51 10.92
N PRO A 192 -5.94 -14.66 11.95
CA PRO A 192 -7.02 -14.41 12.89
C PRO A 192 -8.20 -13.92 12.05
N SER A 193 -9.36 -14.54 12.20
CA SER A 193 -10.56 -14.14 11.45
C SER A 193 -10.88 -12.69 11.77
N SER A 194 -10.48 -11.76 10.90
CA SER A 194 -10.91 -10.38 10.91
C SER A 194 -12.34 -10.33 10.39
N THR A 195 -13.30 -10.75 11.23
CA THR A 195 -14.71 -10.45 11.00
C THR A 195 -14.91 -8.96 11.28
N SER A 196 -14.74 -8.12 10.26
CA SER A 196 -15.28 -6.77 10.31
C SER A 196 -16.81 -6.84 10.32
N SER A 197 -17.37 -6.64 11.51
CA SER A 197 -18.72 -6.15 11.80
C SER A 197 -19.91 -7.01 11.34
N SER A 198 -20.39 -7.87 12.25
CA SER A 198 -21.82 -8.01 12.53
C SER A 198 -22.03 -8.50 13.95
N SER A 199 -22.91 -7.81 14.66
CA SER A 199 -23.32 -8.12 16.02
C SER A 199 -23.94 -9.51 16.09
N SER A 200 -23.34 -10.40 16.89
CA SER A 200 -24.08 -11.47 17.57
C SER A 200 -23.22 -12.02 18.70
N THR A 201 -23.60 -11.64 19.90
CA THR A 201 -23.21 -12.21 21.17
C THR A 201 -23.34 -13.73 21.16
N THR A 202 -22.24 -14.46 21.32
CA THR A 202 -22.28 -15.74 22.04
C THR A 202 -20.95 -16.02 22.71
N ALA A 203 -21.06 -16.37 23.98
CA ALA A 203 -20.04 -16.39 25.01
C ALA A 203 -19.00 -17.50 24.85
N SER A 204 -17.78 -17.22 25.33
CA SER A 204 -17.00 -17.99 26.34
C SER A 204 -15.52 -17.59 26.18
N SER A 205 -14.79 -17.14 27.20
CA SER A 205 -14.72 -17.70 28.54
C SER A 205 -14.53 -16.61 29.59
N SER A 206 -15.48 -16.57 30.52
CA SER A 206 -15.48 -15.78 31.73
C SER A 206 -14.43 -16.26 32.73
N SER A 207 -13.35 -15.52 32.89
CA SER A 207 -12.74 -15.34 34.21
C SER A 207 -13.59 -14.32 34.98
N SER A 208 -14.49 -14.83 35.83
CA SER A 208 -15.42 -14.03 36.61
C SER A 208 -14.70 -13.31 37.74
N CYS A 209 -14.29 -12.07 37.48
CA CYS A 209 -13.92 -11.09 38.49
C CYS A 209 -15.09 -10.13 38.69
N THR A 210 -15.51 -9.95 39.94
CA THR A 210 -16.62 -9.08 40.31
C THR A 210 -16.24 -7.61 40.43
N SER A 211 -14.95 -7.28 40.31
CA SER A 211 -14.43 -5.91 40.34
C SER A 211 -13.24 -5.75 39.39
N TYR A 212 -13.22 -4.63 38.65
CA TYR A 212 -12.11 -4.21 37.80
C TYR A 212 -11.48 -2.95 38.37
N ASN A 213 -10.16 -2.81 38.22
CA ASN A 213 -9.51 -1.54 38.50
C ASN A 213 -10.06 -0.46 37.55
N ALA A 214 -10.17 0.78 38.03
CA ALA A 214 -10.59 1.89 37.20
C ALA A 214 -9.58 2.12 36.05
N ASP A 215 -10.09 2.52 34.89
CA ASP A 215 -9.25 2.94 33.78
C ASP A 215 -8.43 4.18 34.18
N SER A 216 -7.15 4.18 33.84
CA SER A 216 -6.24 5.28 34.12
C SER A 216 -6.12 6.27 32.95
N SER A 217 -6.74 5.98 31.80
CA SER A 217 -6.76 6.83 30.61
C SER A 217 -8.20 7.08 30.15
N THR A 218 -8.48 8.32 29.73
CA THR A 218 -9.75 8.70 29.10
C THR A 218 -9.91 8.13 27.69
N HIS A 219 -8.83 7.61 27.08
CA HIS A 219 -8.83 7.04 25.73
C HIS A 219 -9.14 5.55 25.70
N CYS A 220 -9.43 4.93 26.84
CA CYS A 220 -9.64 3.49 26.91
C CYS A 220 -10.77 2.99 26.02
N ALA A 221 -11.86 3.76 25.88
CA ALA A 221 -12.95 3.42 24.97
C ALA A 221 -12.47 3.33 23.51
N ASP A 222 -11.72 4.32 23.05
CA ASP A 222 -11.18 4.36 21.68
C ASP A 222 -10.14 3.27 21.47
N TRP A 223 -9.24 3.07 22.42
CA TRP A 223 -8.22 2.02 22.35
C TRP A 223 -8.84 0.63 22.32
N ALA A 224 -9.88 0.38 23.11
CA ALA A 224 -10.61 -0.87 23.09
C ALA A 224 -11.32 -1.10 21.76
N ALA A 225 -11.94 -0.07 21.18
CA ALA A 225 -12.51 -0.13 19.83
C ALA A 225 -11.45 -0.44 18.76
N ASN A 226 -10.21 0.00 18.97
CA ASN A 226 -9.06 -0.27 18.11
C ASN A 226 -8.25 -1.54 18.52
N GLY A 227 -8.84 -2.43 19.32
CA GLY A 227 -8.27 -3.75 19.62
C GLY A 227 -7.22 -3.79 20.74
N PHE A 228 -7.03 -2.71 21.50
CA PHE A 228 -6.08 -2.67 22.62
C PHE A 228 -6.24 -3.82 23.61
N CYS A 229 -7.48 -4.21 23.92
CA CYS A 229 -7.80 -5.23 24.91
C CYS A 229 -7.38 -6.66 24.50
N THR A 230 -7.24 -6.91 23.20
CA THR A 230 -6.86 -8.21 22.65
C THR A 230 -5.44 -8.21 22.06
N ASN A 231 -4.84 -7.04 21.86
CA ASN A 231 -3.51 -6.87 21.27
C ASN A 231 -2.39 -7.45 22.14
N THR A 232 -1.68 -8.46 21.62
CA THR A 232 -0.58 -9.17 22.30
C THR A 232 0.73 -8.40 22.37
N PHE A 233 0.85 -7.29 21.64
CA PHE A 233 1.98 -6.35 21.77
C PHE A 233 2.02 -5.72 23.16
N TYR A 234 0.85 -5.42 23.74
CA TYR A 234 0.74 -4.97 25.11
C TYR A 234 0.62 -6.18 26.02
N THR A 235 1.51 -6.26 27.01
CA THR A 235 1.41 -7.29 28.04
C THR A 235 0.06 -7.20 28.75
N SER A 236 -0.44 -8.34 29.26
CA SER A 236 -1.65 -8.36 30.07
C SER A 236 -1.58 -7.36 31.24
N ALA A 237 -0.39 -7.19 31.83
CA ALA A 237 -0.12 -6.20 32.88
C ALA A 237 -0.32 -4.75 32.41
N GLN A 238 0.17 -4.40 31.21
CA GLN A 238 -0.01 -3.06 30.64
C GLN A 238 -1.47 -2.78 30.27
N ARG A 239 -2.16 -3.76 29.67
CA ARG A 239 -3.59 -3.60 29.36
C ARG A 239 -4.43 -3.43 30.63
N LYS A 240 -4.08 -4.16 31.68
CA LYS A 240 -4.67 -4.02 33.02
C LYS A 240 -4.33 -2.68 33.70
N SER A 241 -3.11 -2.13 33.52
CA SER A 241 -2.75 -0.85 34.13
C SER A 241 -3.47 0.33 33.50
N TYR A 242 -3.73 0.27 32.19
CA TYR A 242 -4.35 1.37 31.45
C TYR A 242 -5.87 1.28 31.42
N CYS A 243 -6.42 0.12 31.03
CA CYS A 243 -7.83 -0.02 30.69
C CYS A 243 -8.46 -1.27 31.29
N ALA A 244 -8.18 -1.58 32.57
CA ALA A 244 -8.72 -2.77 33.24
C ALA A 244 -10.25 -2.87 33.16
N SER A 245 -10.97 -1.77 33.41
CA SER A 245 -12.43 -1.77 33.43
C SER A 245 -13.05 -1.78 32.04
N THR A 246 -12.41 -1.12 31.07
CA THR A 246 -12.83 -1.17 29.67
C THR A 246 -12.52 -2.54 29.04
N CYS A 247 -11.32 -3.09 29.24
CA CYS A 247 -10.90 -4.36 28.68
C CYS A 247 -11.38 -5.59 29.45
N LYS A 248 -12.08 -5.40 30.58
CA LYS A 248 -12.54 -6.45 31.49
C LYS A 248 -11.39 -7.37 31.95
N ILE A 249 -10.23 -6.76 32.22
CA ILE A 249 -9.04 -7.47 32.68
C ILE A 249 -8.91 -7.31 34.19
N CYS A 250 -8.96 -8.44 34.87
CA CYS A 250 -8.46 -8.67 36.21
C CYS A 250 -7.19 -9.53 36.12
#